data_AF-A0AAV3X952-F1
#
_entry.id   AF-A0AAV3X952-F1
#
_cell.length_a   1.000
_cell.length_b   1.000
_cell.length_c   1.000
_cell.angle_alpha   90.00
_cell.angle_beta   90.00
_cell.angle_gamma   90.00
#
_symmetry.space_group_name_H-M   'P 1'
#
loop_
_entity.id
_entity.type
_entity.pdbx_description
1 polymer ?
#
loop_
_entity_poly.entity_id
_entity_poly.type
_entity_poly.pdbx_seq_one_letter_code
_entity_poly.pdbx_strand_id
1 'polypeptide(L)'
;MPKTPLFIPISHNISTPLRVWLHKLSLPTQAKLSLFSGKNGISFLIFYCSLLFPLAANALPGQTTDEVAAWIQANPTLSPQSGETLLVRKSDTAAQRFVFQASTLPPGRATPPLRTGIVRSERFEIFDLVNGVNADRLEETLRIIYGLGIYQDFQRARVVYAYPDETVVNQARIRNAPLLEALQGELRLGQRFAYWIEVAQPREGRPIIGRMTILLKEDLEKIQTELRNR
;
A
#
# COMPACT_ATOMS: atom_id res chain seq x y z
N MET A 1 21.80 14.43 -56.71
CA MET A 1 21.24 13.10 -56.40
C MET A 1 20.72 13.12 -54.97
N PRO A 2 19.39 13.13 -54.74
CA PRO A 2 18.83 13.10 -53.40
C PRO A 2 18.63 11.64 -52.93
N LYS A 3 19.06 11.31 -51.71
CA LYS A 3 18.75 10.04 -51.05
C LYS A 3 17.48 10.21 -50.22
N THR A 4 16.44 9.49 -50.61
CA THR A 4 15.19 9.29 -49.89
C THR A 4 15.43 8.50 -48.59
N PRO A 5 14.86 8.87 -47.44
CA PRO A 5 14.76 7.95 -46.31
C PRO A 5 13.49 7.11 -46.41
N LEU A 6 13.67 5.81 -46.17
CA LEU A 6 12.67 4.75 -46.20
C LEU A 6 11.74 4.89 -44.98
N PHE A 7 10.44 5.08 -45.23
CA PHE A 7 9.38 4.99 -44.23
C PHE A 7 9.10 3.51 -43.92
N ILE A 8 9.18 3.12 -42.65
CA ILE A 8 8.70 1.81 -42.16
C ILE A 8 7.44 2.07 -41.32
N PRO A 9 6.25 1.59 -41.71
CA PRO A 9 5.07 1.69 -40.86
C PRO A 9 5.07 0.51 -39.87
N ILE A 10 5.08 0.80 -38.57
CA ILE A 10 4.77 -0.19 -37.55
C ILE A 10 3.27 -0.13 -37.28
N SER A 11 2.59 -1.21 -37.67
CA SER A 11 1.16 -1.42 -37.49
C SER A 11 0.74 -1.42 -36.02
N HIS A 12 -0.29 -0.64 -35.71
CA HIS A 12 -1.15 -0.87 -34.56
C HIS A 12 -1.85 -2.23 -34.69
N ASN A 13 -1.64 -3.11 -33.72
CA ASN A 13 -2.71 -3.87 -33.07
C ASN A 13 -2.14 -4.58 -31.83
N ILE A 14 -2.79 -4.44 -30.69
CA ILE A 14 -3.16 -5.49 -29.73
C ILE A 14 -3.85 -4.76 -28.57
N SER A 15 -5.18 -4.74 -28.67
CA SER A 15 -6.07 -4.73 -27.52
C SER A 15 -5.99 -6.10 -26.84
N THR A 16 -5.54 -6.19 -25.60
CA THR A 16 -5.97 -7.28 -24.70
C THR A 16 -5.89 -6.83 -23.23
N PRO A 17 -6.96 -7.09 -22.44
CA PRO A 17 -7.06 -6.65 -21.05
C PRO A 17 -6.37 -7.60 -20.06
N LEU A 18 -5.94 -7.00 -18.95
CA LEU A 18 -5.54 -7.61 -17.68
C LEU A 18 -6.41 -8.82 -17.31
N ARG A 19 -5.84 -10.02 -17.38
CA ARG A 19 -6.53 -11.24 -16.91
C ARG A 19 -5.55 -12.30 -16.40
N VAL A 20 -4.78 -12.01 -15.36
CA VAL A 20 -4.09 -13.07 -14.57
C VAL A 20 -3.88 -12.60 -13.12
N TRP A 21 -4.92 -12.69 -12.26
CA TRP A 21 -4.72 -12.84 -10.80
C TRP A 21 -5.95 -13.43 -10.07
N LEU A 22 -6.80 -14.17 -10.77
CA LEU A 22 -7.92 -14.91 -10.17
C LEU A 22 -8.17 -16.15 -11.02
N HIS A 23 -7.72 -17.33 -10.57
CA HIS A 23 -8.38 -18.63 -10.74
C HIS A 23 -7.45 -19.75 -10.25
N LYS A 24 -7.65 -20.19 -9.00
CA LYS A 24 -7.45 -21.59 -8.57
C LYS A 24 -8.26 -21.83 -7.29
N LEU A 25 -9.57 -21.86 -7.46
CA LEU A 25 -10.47 -22.62 -6.58
C LEU A 25 -11.25 -23.55 -7.49
N SER A 26 -10.72 -24.76 -7.63
CA SER A 26 -11.42 -25.91 -8.20
C SER A 26 -12.44 -26.36 -7.16
N LEU A 27 -13.73 -26.16 -7.44
CA LEU A 27 -14.81 -26.82 -6.72
C LEU A 27 -15.17 -28.10 -7.47
N PRO A 28 -15.27 -29.26 -6.80
CA PRO A 28 -15.65 -30.49 -7.46
C PRO A 28 -17.12 -30.49 -7.88
N THR A 29 -17.28 -30.99 -9.10
CA THR A 29 -18.45 -31.46 -9.83
C THR A 29 -19.67 -31.87 -9.00
N GLN A 30 -20.82 -31.39 -9.46
CA GLN A 30 -22.17 -31.64 -8.97
C GLN A 30 -22.47 -33.14 -8.77
N ALA A 31 -22.81 -33.51 -7.55
CA ALA A 31 -23.50 -34.77 -7.26
C ALA A 31 -25.01 -34.59 -7.50
N LYS A 32 -25.54 -35.43 -8.37
CA LYS A 32 -26.96 -35.56 -8.74
C LYS A 32 -27.75 -36.04 -7.52
N LEU A 33 -28.63 -35.21 -6.95
CA LEU A 33 -29.60 -35.60 -5.92
C LEU A 33 -30.99 -35.70 -6.55
N SER A 34 -31.51 -36.92 -6.62
CA SER A 34 -32.88 -37.23 -7.02
C SER A 34 -33.87 -36.72 -5.98
N LEU A 35 -34.90 -35.99 -6.43
CA LEU A 35 -36.07 -35.63 -5.63
C LEU A 35 -36.84 -36.90 -5.24
N PHE A 36 -36.91 -37.20 -3.95
CA PHE A 36 -37.97 -38.04 -3.39
C PHE A 36 -38.99 -37.12 -2.69
N SER A 37 -40.19 -37.06 -3.27
CA SER A 37 -41.35 -36.37 -2.71
C SER A 37 -41.95 -37.22 -1.59
N GLY A 38 -41.75 -36.83 -0.34
CA GLY A 38 -42.35 -37.44 0.85
C GLY A 38 -42.93 -36.37 1.76
N LYS A 39 -44.24 -36.46 2.02
CA LYS A 39 -45.04 -35.55 2.84
C LYS A 39 -44.63 -35.61 4.33
N ASN A 40 -44.76 -34.44 4.98
CA ASN A 40 -44.90 -34.19 6.42
C ASN A 40 -43.62 -34.02 7.25
N GLY A 41 -43.55 -32.91 8.01
CA GLY A 41 -42.82 -32.85 9.27
C GLY A 41 -41.59 -31.92 9.32
N ILE A 42 -41.83 -30.67 9.69
CA ILE A 42 -41.00 -29.81 10.56
C ILE A 42 -39.61 -30.36 10.91
N SER A 43 -38.56 -29.78 10.33
CA SER A 43 -37.34 -29.36 11.05
C SER A 43 -36.40 -28.59 10.11
N PHE A 44 -36.33 -27.29 10.39
CA PHE A 44 -35.45 -26.32 9.75
C PHE A 44 -34.04 -26.49 10.35
N LEU A 45 -33.21 -27.34 9.76
CA LEU A 45 -31.80 -27.50 10.18
C LEU A 45 -30.94 -26.65 9.24
N ILE A 46 -30.89 -25.34 9.53
CA ILE A 46 -29.97 -24.41 8.88
C ILE A 46 -28.57 -24.80 9.34
N PHE A 47 -27.84 -25.51 8.49
CA PHE A 47 -26.41 -25.70 8.65
C PHE A 47 -25.72 -24.36 8.31
N TYR A 48 -25.67 -23.47 9.30
CA TYR A 48 -24.85 -22.25 9.29
C TYR A 48 -23.38 -22.68 9.29
N CYS A 49 -22.86 -23.04 8.11
CA CYS A 49 -21.43 -23.17 7.90
C CYS A 49 -20.85 -21.76 8.02
N SER A 50 -20.42 -21.44 9.23
CA SER A 50 -19.78 -20.19 9.59
C SER A 50 -18.47 -20.11 8.82
N LEU A 51 -18.50 -19.43 7.68
CA LEU A 51 -17.30 -18.85 7.08
C LEU A 51 -16.79 -17.80 8.07
N LEU A 52 -16.03 -18.27 9.06
CA LEU A 52 -15.13 -17.44 9.85
C LEU A 52 -14.08 -16.89 8.89
N PHE A 53 -14.41 -15.76 8.25
CA PHE A 53 -13.39 -14.84 7.79
C PHE A 53 -12.52 -14.52 9.00
N PRO A 54 -11.20 -14.74 8.98
CA PRO A 54 -10.36 -14.20 10.03
C PRO A 54 -10.45 -12.68 9.96
N LEU A 55 -11.25 -12.10 10.85
CA LEU A 55 -11.19 -10.71 11.27
C LEU A 55 -9.85 -10.51 11.98
N ALA A 56 -8.78 -10.42 11.23
CA ALA A 56 -7.48 -10.06 11.77
C ALA A 56 -6.82 -9.03 10.86
N ALA A 57 -7.38 -7.82 10.81
CA ALA A 57 -6.54 -6.64 10.68
C ALA A 57 -5.85 -6.41 12.05
N ASN A 58 -4.97 -7.33 12.42
CA ASN A 58 -4.19 -7.33 13.66
C ASN A 58 -2.70 -7.21 13.33
N ALA A 59 -2.30 -6.16 12.63
CA ALA A 59 -1.11 -5.39 13.02
C ALA A 59 -1.20 -4.00 12.40
N LEU A 60 -1.08 -3.04 13.29
CA LEU A 60 -1.14 -1.60 13.07
C LEU A 60 -0.23 -0.97 14.10
N PRO A 61 0.22 0.27 13.88
CA PRO A 61 0.90 1.03 14.92
C PRO A 61 0.15 0.96 16.26
N GLY A 62 0.87 0.75 17.35
CA GLY A 62 0.31 0.58 18.70
C GLY A 62 0.29 -0.86 19.20
N GLN A 63 0.56 -1.84 18.35
CA GLN A 63 0.75 -3.25 18.76
C GLN A 63 2.20 -3.55 19.16
N THR A 64 2.41 -4.65 19.88
CA THR A 64 3.75 -5.10 20.26
C THR A 64 4.55 -5.58 19.05
N THR A 65 5.88 -5.58 19.14
CA THR A 65 6.74 -6.10 18.07
C THR A 65 6.42 -7.54 17.70
N ASP A 66 6.04 -8.37 18.68
CA ASP A 66 5.77 -9.79 18.47
C ASP A 66 4.44 -10.01 17.76
N GLU A 67 3.40 -9.25 18.12
CA GLU A 67 2.12 -9.26 17.43
C GLU A 67 2.27 -8.79 15.97
N VAL A 68 3.02 -7.70 15.75
CA VAL A 68 3.28 -7.20 14.40
C VAL A 68 4.10 -8.20 13.59
N ALA A 69 5.15 -8.80 14.17
CA ALA A 69 5.94 -9.81 13.48
C ALA A 69 5.09 -11.04 13.11
N ALA A 70 4.27 -11.56 14.03
CA ALA A 70 3.39 -12.69 13.78
C ALA A 70 2.39 -12.39 12.65
N TRP A 71 1.82 -11.19 12.63
CA TRP A 71 0.95 -10.77 11.54
C TRP A 71 1.68 -10.64 10.20
N ILE A 72 2.89 -10.07 10.17
CA ILE A 72 3.68 -9.98 8.94
C ILE A 72 3.92 -11.39 8.37
N GLN A 73 4.27 -12.36 9.21
CA GLN A 73 4.44 -13.76 8.80
C GLN A 73 3.16 -14.37 8.23
N ALA A 74 2.01 -14.04 8.82
CA ALA A 74 0.71 -14.55 8.38
C ALA A 74 0.12 -13.77 7.20
N ASN A 75 0.66 -12.60 6.83
CA ASN A 75 0.08 -11.74 5.80
C ASN A 75 0.45 -12.24 4.39
N PRO A 76 -0.52 -12.73 3.59
CA PRO A 76 -0.24 -13.31 2.27
C PRO A 76 0.24 -12.28 1.25
N THR A 77 -0.08 -10.99 1.42
CA THR A 77 0.39 -9.93 0.54
C THR A 77 1.87 -9.64 0.78
N LEU A 78 2.27 -9.58 2.05
CA LEU A 78 3.66 -9.35 2.42
C LEU A 78 4.53 -10.56 2.07
N SER A 79 4.07 -11.78 2.38
CA SER A 79 4.74 -13.04 2.04
C SER A 79 6.25 -13.01 2.35
N PRO A 80 6.65 -12.77 3.62
CA PRO A 80 8.05 -12.61 4.01
C PRO A 80 8.89 -13.85 3.70
N GLN A 81 10.18 -13.64 3.43
CA GLN A 81 11.16 -14.72 3.33
C GLN A 81 11.58 -15.22 4.72
N SER A 82 12.19 -16.40 4.78
CA SER A 82 12.76 -16.92 6.03
C SER A 82 13.75 -15.92 6.61
N GLY A 83 13.56 -15.55 7.88
CA GLY A 83 14.39 -14.58 8.60
C GLY A 83 13.94 -13.12 8.47
N GLU A 84 13.02 -12.78 7.56
CA GLU A 84 12.38 -11.48 7.53
C GLU A 84 11.31 -11.41 8.62
N THR A 85 11.33 -10.38 9.47
CA THR A 85 10.36 -10.21 10.56
C THR A 85 9.65 -8.88 10.45
N LEU A 86 10.27 -7.78 10.88
CA LEU A 86 9.72 -6.41 10.80
C LEU A 86 10.10 -5.69 9.50
N LEU A 87 10.80 -6.36 8.60
CA LEU A 87 11.28 -5.81 7.34
C LEU A 87 11.17 -6.85 6.26
N VAL A 88 10.36 -6.56 5.25
CA VAL A 88 10.08 -7.45 4.12
C VAL A 88 10.53 -6.76 2.84
N ARG A 89 11.28 -7.46 2.01
CA ARG A 89 11.76 -6.95 0.72
C ARG A 89 11.37 -7.92 -0.38
N LYS A 90 10.73 -7.38 -1.42
CA LYS A 90 10.34 -8.13 -2.62
C LYS A 90 10.92 -7.46 -3.85
N SER A 91 11.39 -8.27 -4.78
CA SER A 91 11.92 -7.81 -6.05
C SER A 91 11.51 -8.81 -7.12
N ASP A 92 10.50 -8.48 -7.92
CA ASP A 92 10.09 -9.32 -9.05
C ASP A 92 11.10 -9.17 -10.20
N THR A 93 11.54 -7.93 -10.44
CA THR A 93 12.61 -7.58 -11.39
C THR A 93 13.45 -6.43 -10.85
N ALA A 94 14.57 -6.09 -11.49
CA ALA A 94 15.32 -4.88 -11.15
C ALA A 94 14.47 -3.60 -11.29
N ALA A 95 13.41 -3.63 -12.09
CA ALA A 95 12.50 -2.53 -12.38
C ALA A 95 11.30 -2.44 -11.43
N GLN A 96 11.08 -3.44 -10.56
CA GLN A 96 9.91 -3.54 -9.68
C GLN A 96 10.31 -4.07 -8.31
N ARG A 97 10.22 -3.20 -7.29
CA ARG A 97 10.61 -3.52 -5.91
C ARG A 97 9.54 -3.04 -4.94
N PHE A 98 9.37 -3.79 -3.87
CA PHE A 98 8.50 -3.46 -2.76
C PHE A 98 9.27 -3.66 -1.45
N VAL A 99 9.14 -2.70 -0.55
CA VAL A 99 9.71 -2.79 0.80
C VAL A 99 8.61 -2.47 1.79
N PHE A 100 8.47 -3.31 2.81
CA PHE A 100 7.63 -3.06 3.97
C PHE A 100 8.49 -3.04 5.23
N GLN A 101 8.23 -2.12 6.13
CA GLN A 101 8.97 -1.97 7.38
C GLN A 101 8.07 -1.54 8.53
N ALA A 102 8.12 -2.28 9.64
CA ALA A 102 7.59 -1.88 10.94
C ALA A 102 8.72 -1.34 11.83
N SER A 103 8.45 -0.29 12.60
CA SER A 103 9.45 0.39 13.43
C SER A 103 8.87 0.73 14.80
N THR A 104 9.66 0.49 15.85
CA THR A 104 9.38 0.95 17.22
C THR A 104 9.80 2.41 17.45
N LEU A 105 10.59 2.97 16.53
CA LEU A 105 10.92 4.39 16.54
C LEU A 105 9.82 5.18 15.84
N PRO A 106 9.47 6.38 16.36
CA PRO A 106 8.63 7.31 15.61
C PRO A 106 9.26 7.58 14.24
N PRO A 107 8.45 7.82 13.19
CA PRO A 107 8.99 8.25 11.91
C PRO A 107 9.76 9.57 12.04
N GLY A 108 10.51 9.92 11.00
CA GLY A 108 11.31 11.16 10.96
C GLY A 108 12.68 11.02 11.65
N ARG A 109 13.19 12.10 12.22
CA ARG A 109 14.49 12.10 12.92
C ARG A 109 14.43 11.22 14.17
N ALA A 110 15.52 10.52 14.48
CA ALA A 110 15.57 9.60 15.60
C ALA A 110 15.35 10.35 16.93
N THR A 111 14.34 9.92 17.67
CA THR A 111 14.04 10.39 19.03
C THR A 111 13.84 9.18 19.93
N PRO A 112 14.21 9.25 21.22
CA PRO A 112 13.90 8.18 22.17
C PRO A 112 12.39 7.85 22.13
N PRO A 113 12.01 6.57 22.07
CA PRO A 113 10.61 6.20 21.99
C PRO A 113 9.89 6.50 23.31
N LEU A 114 8.67 7.03 23.23
CA LEU A 114 7.79 7.27 24.39
C LEU A 114 7.43 5.97 25.12
N ARG A 115 7.32 4.87 24.37
CA ARG A 115 7.01 3.52 24.85
C ARG A 115 7.88 2.52 24.11
N THR A 116 8.54 1.64 24.85
CA THR A 116 9.37 0.57 24.28
C THR A 116 8.52 -0.63 23.88
N GLY A 117 9.02 -1.44 22.95
CA GLY A 117 8.36 -2.70 22.55
C GLY A 117 7.08 -2.58 21.72
N ILE A 118 6.65 -1.35 21.39
CA ILE A 118 5.46 -1.08 20.57
C ILE A 118 5.89 -0.53 19.22
N VAL A 119 5.30 -1.04 18.14
CA VAL A 119 5.47 -0.51 16.79
C VAL A 119 4.76 0.85 16.69
N ARG A 120 5.50 1.88 16.29
CA ARG A 120 5.00 3.27 16.18
C ARG A 120 4.67 3.67 14.76
N SER A 121 5.29 3.01 13.80
CA SER A 121 4.99 3.22 12.38
C SER A 121 5.22 1.98 11.56
N GLU A 122 4.40 1.83 10.53
CA GLU A 122 4.54 0.84 9.48
C GLU A 122 4.58 1.56 8.13
N ARG A 123 5.56 1.21 7.30
CA ARG A 123 5.85 1.90 6.05
C ARG A 123 5.95 0.90 4.92
N PHE A 124 5.32 1.21 3.80
CA PHE A 124 5.63 0.54 2.55
C PHE A 124 6.15 1.53 1.50
N GLU A 125 7.06 1.03 0.66
CA GLU A 125 7.66 1.76 -0.44
C GLU A 125 7.59 0.89 -1.70
N ILE A 126 7.16 1.51 -2.80
CA ILE A 126 7.04 0.88 -4.11
C ILE A 126 7.97 1.61 -5.06
N PHE A 127 8.79 0.83 -5.76
CA PHE A 127 9.53 1.27 -6.93
C PHE A 127 9.02 0.48 -8.14
N ASP A 128 8.49 1.14 -9.16
CA ASP A 128 8.00 0.49 -10.37
C ASP A 128 8.23 1.36 -11.61
N LEU A 129 9.26 1.01 -12.39
CA LEU A 129 9.58 1.69 -13.66
C LEU A 129 8.60 1.33 -14.78
N VAL A 130 7.92 0.18 -14.69
CA VAL A 130 7.09 -0.41 -15.76
C VAL A 130 5.69 0.18 -15.75
N ASN A 131 5.10 0.30 -14.56
CA ASN A 131 3.72 0.78 -14.40
C ASN A 131 3.65 2.18 -13.76
N GLY A 132 4.70 2.62 -13.05
CA GLY A 132 4.68 3.85 -12.27
C GLY A 132 3.95 3.70 -10.92
N VAL A 133 4.08 4.69 -10.05
CA VAL A 133 3.56 4.69 -8.68
C VAL A 133 2.93 6.05 -8.37
N ASN A 134 1.62 6.16 -8.55
CA ASN A 134 0.83 7.33 -8.16
C ASN A 134 0.18 7.13 -6.79
N ALA A 135 -0.55 8.15 -6.31
CA ALA A 135 -1.27 8.09 -5.04
C ALA A 135 -2.28 6.94 -5.01
N ASP A 136 -3.12 6.79 -6.05
CA ASP A 136 -4.14 5.73 -6.14
C ASP A 136 -3.52 4.33 -5.95
N ARG A 137 -2.34 4.09 -6.52
CA ARG A 137 -1.64 2.81 -6.36
C ARG A 137 -1.19 2.58 -4.92
N LEU A 138 -0.76 3.62 -4.21
CA LEU A 138 -0.43 3.51 -2.78
C LEU A 138 -1.69 3.27 -1.96
N GLU A 139 -2.81 3.92 -2.27
CA GLU A 139 -4.09 3.70 -1.58
C GLU A 139 -4.63 2.27 -1.78
N GLU A 140 -4.54 1.75 -3.00
CA GLU A 140 -4.92 0.38 -3.30
C GLU A 140 -3.99 -0.60 -2.59
N THR A 141 -2.69 -0.32 -2.52
CA THR A 141 -1.73 -1.14 -1.77
C THR A 141 -2.05 -1.15 -0.28
N LEU A 142 -2.42 0.01 0.31
CA LEU A 142 -2.89 0.10 1.69
C LEU A 142 -4.10 -0.80 1.92
N ARG A 143 -5.09 -0.77 1.01
CA ARG A 143 -6.29 -1.61 1.08
C ARG A 143 -5.95 -3.10 1.01
N ILE A 144 -5.01 -3.50 0.16
CA ILE A 144 -4.61 -4.90 0.01
C ILE A 144 -3.87 -5.39 1.27
N ILE A 145 -2.93 -4.60 1.81
CA ILE A 145 -2.13 -5.01 2.98
C ILE A 145 -2.98 -5.07 4.26
N TYR A 146 -3.79 -4.04 4.51
CA TYR A 146 -4.46 -3.84 5.81
C TYR A 146 -5.98 -4.07 5.78
N GLY A 147 -6.56 -4.25 4.60
CA GLY A 147 -7.99 -4.43 4.43
C GLY A 147 -8.81 -3.14 4.50
N LEU A 148 -10.13 -3.32 4.45
CA LEU A 148 -11.11 -2.24 4.26
C LEU A 148 -11.13 -1.23 5.42
N GLY A 149 -10.93 -1.68 6.66
CA GLY A 149 -11.05 -0.81 7.84
C GLY A 149 -10.00 0.31 7.87
N ILE A 150 -8.78 0.03 7.45
CA ILE A 150 -7.69 1.01 7.41
C ILE A 150 -7.76 1.86 6.15
N TYR A 151 -8.15 1.25 5.04
CA TYR A 151 -8.44 2.01 3.82
C TYR A 151 -9.52 3.07 4.08
N GLN A 152 -10.62 2.73 4.76
CA GLN A 152 -11.68 3.70 5.09
C GLN A 152 -11.23 4.78 6.08
N ASP A 153 -10.39 4.44 7.07
CA ASP A 153 -9.81 5.44 7.97
C ASP A 153 -8.92 6.44 7.21
N PHE A 154 -8.12 5.96 6.26
CA PHE A 154 -7.33 6.80 5.35
C PHE A 154 -8.20 7.68 4.44
N GLN A 155 -9.23 7.11 3.81
CA GLN A 155 -10.12 7.86 2.90
C GLN A 155 -10.87 9.00 3.61
N ARG A 156 -11.17 8.82 4.91
CA ARG A 156 -11.83 9.84 5.74
C ARG A 156 -10.83 10.75 6.46
N ALA A 157 -9.53 10.49 6.33
CA ALA A 157 -8.50 11.26 7.01
C ALA A 157 -8.40 12.66 6.41
N ARG A 158 -8.36 13.68 7.27
CA ARG A 158 -8.19 15.07 6.83
C ARG A 158 -6.73 15.38 6.55
N VAL A 159 -6.43 16.07 5.46
CA VAL A 159 -5.08 16.60 5.21
C VAL A 159 -4.78 17.68 6.26
N VAL A 160 -3.68 17.50 7.00
CA VAL A 160 -3.21 18.46 8.02
C VAL A 160 -1.96 19.22 7.59
N TYR A 161 -1.24 18.69 6.60
CA TYR A 161 -0.09 19.31 5.99
C TYR A 161 0.16 18.71 4.61
N ALA A 162 0.54 19.53 3.64
CA ALA A 162 0.92 19.10 2.30
C ALA A 162 2.14 19.91 1.85
N TYR A 163 3.01 19.30 1.05
CA TYR A 163 4.23 19.93 0.55
C TYR A 163 4.62 19.36 -0.83
N PRO A 164 5.48 20.07 -1.57
CA PRO A 164 5.95 21.43 -1.36
C PRO A 164 4.83 22.45 -1.59
N ASP A 165 4.94 23.63 -1.00
CA ASP A 165 4.14 24.78 -1.44
C ASP A 165 4.76 25.42 -2.72
N GLU A 166 4.01 26.30 -3.37
CA GLU A 166 4.47 26.94 -4.62
C GLU A 166 5.78 27.73 -4.45
N THR A 167 6.02 28.29 -3.26
CA THR A 167 7.24 29.04 -2.98
C THR A 167 8.46 28.12 -2.98
N VAL A 168 8.33 26.94 -2.37
CA VAL A 168 9.37 25.90 -2.33
C VAL A 168 9.61 25.34 -3.72
N VAL A 169 8.54 25.09 -4.49
CA VAL A 169 8.65 24.66 -5.89
C VAL A 169 9.49 25.67 -6.68
N ASN A 170 9.11 26.95 -6.67
CA ASN A 170 9.82 27.99 -7.42
C ASN A 170 11.28 28.13 -7.01
N GLN A 171 11.58 28.06 -5.71
CA GLN A 171 12.96 28.05 -5.23
C GLN A 171 13.73 26.81 -5.69
N ALA A 172 13.11 25.63 -5.68
CA ALA A 172 13.73 24.40 -6.18
C ALA A 172 14.06 24.52 -7.68
N ARG A 173 13.23 25.20 -8.46
CA ARG A 173 13.52 25.50 -9.88
C ARG A 173 14.75 26.39 -10.04
N ILE A 174 14.79 27.51 -9.30
CA ILE A 174 15.91 28.45 -9.36
C ILE A 174 17.23 27.76 -8.96
N ARG A 175 17.16 26.85 -7.97
CA ARG A 175 18.32 26.10 -7.47
C ARG A 175 18.64 24.83 -8.26
N ASN A 176 17.93 24.53 -9.35
CA ASN A 176 18.07 23.29 -10.12
C ASN A 176 18.03 22.02 -9.24
N ALA A 177 17.06 21.96 -8.33
CA ALA A 177 16.86 20.84 -7.40
C ALA A 177 15.61 20.01 -7.81
N PRO A 178 15.68 19.21 -8.88
CA PRO A 178 14.51 18.55 -9.47
C PRO A 178 13.82 17.54 -8.54
N LEU A 179 14.56 16.91 -7.62
CA LEU A 179 13.98 16.01 -6.64
C LEU A 179 13.09 16.76 -5.62
N LEU A 180 13.52 17.94 -5.17
CA LEU A 180 12.73 18.76 -4.24
C LEU A 180 11.49 19.33 -4.91
N GLU A 181 11.59 19.65 -6.20
CA GLU A 181 10.44 20.07 -6.99
C GLU A 181 9.44 18.92 -7.21
N ALA A 182 9.93 17.71 -7.46
CA ALA A 182 9.09 16.57 -7.83
C ALA A 182 8.44 15.87 -6.63
N LEU A 183 9.03 15.95 -5.44
CA LEU A 183 8.55 15.25 -4.27
C LEU A 183 7.25 15.88 -3.78
N GLN A 184 6.13 15.20 -3.91
CA GLN A 184 4.85 15.62 -3.34
C GLN A 184 4.55 14.75 -2.13
N GLY A 185 4.06 15.35 -1.05
CA GLY A 185 3.65 14.58 0.12
C GLY A 185 2.52 15.22 0.91
N GLU A 186 1.75 14.37 1.58
CA GLU A 186 0.65 14.77 2.45
C GLU A 186 0.74 14.04 3.79
N LEU A 187 0.52 14.79 4.87
CA LEU A 187 0.14 14.26 6.16
C LEU A 187 -1.37 14.33 6.31
N ARG A 188 -1.97 13.20 6.67
CA ARG A 188 -3.39 13.07 6.94
C ARG A 188 -3.63 12.54 8.34
N LEU A 189 -4.68 13.05 8.98
CA LEU A 189 -5.13 12.60 10.30
C LEU A 189 -6.47 11.87 10.17
N GLY A 190 -6.44 10.56 10.34
CA GLY A 190 -7.61 9.69 10.45
C GLY A 190 -8.16 9.62 11.87
N GLN A 191 -9.22 8.83 12.04
CA GLN A 191 -9.80 8.56 13.34
C GLN A 191 -8.90 7.63 14.16
N ARG A 192 -8.30 6.62 13.52
CA ARG A 192 -7.45 5.62 14.16
C ARG A 192 -5.97 6.00 14.08
N PHE A 193 -5.49 6.33 12.90
CA PHE A 193 -4.07 6.61 12.65
C PHE A 193 -3.83 7.95 11.98
N ALA A 194 -2.57 8.35 11.94
CA ALA A 194 -2.10 9.32 10.98
C ALA A 194 -1.43 8.61 9.81
N TYR A 195 -1.44 9.27 8.65
CA TYR A 195 -0.92 8.75 7.40
C TYR A 195 0.00 9.77 6.78
N TRP A 196 1.12 9.30 6.27
CA TRP A 196 2.07 10.12 5.53
C TRP A 196 2.33 9.48 4.18
N ILE A 197 1.88 10.13 3.12
CA ILE A 197 2.07 9.69 1.73
C ILE A 197 3.13 10.58 1.07
N GLU A 198 4.05 9.97 0.33
CA GLU A 198 4.97 10.70 -0.56
C GLU A 198 5.04 10.03 -1.93
N VAL A 199 5.02 10.84 -2.99
CA VAL A 199 5.19 10.42 -4.38
C VAL A 199 6.19 11.35 -5.04
N ALA A 200 7.20 10.79 -5.71
CA ALA A 200 8.14 11.57 -6.52
C ALA A 200 7.56 11.75 -7.92
N GLN A 201 6.84 12.85 -8.15
CA GLN A 201 6.20 13.21 -9.41
C GLN A 201 7.10 14.14 -10.23
N PRO A 202 7.88 13.63 -11.20
CA PRO A 202 8.70 14.48 -12.05
C PRO A 202 7.84 15.36 -12.97
N ARG A 203 8.42 16.45 -13.49
CA ARG A 203 7.78 17.32 -14.50
C ARG A 203 7.41 16.56 -15.76
N GLU A 204 8.28 15.65 -16.16
CA GLU A 204 8.13 14.82 -17.35
C GLU A 204 8.19 13.35 -16.97
N GLY A 205 7.36 12.55 -17.62
CA GLY A 205 7.22 11.14 -17.32
C GLY A 205 6.26 10.86 -16.17
N ARG A 206 6.38 9.66 -15.61
CA ARG A 206 5.49 9.15 -14.57
C ARG A 206 6.24 9.01 -13.25
N PRO A 207 5.55 9.12 -12.11
CA PRO A 207 6.16 8.82 -10.83
C PRO A 207 6.52 7.34 -10.81
N ILE A 208 7.70 6.99 -10.32
CA ILE A 208 8.19 5.61 -10.26
C ILE A 208 8.47 5.15 -8.83
N ILE A 209 8.46 6.09 -7.89
CA ILE A 209 8.68 5.86 -6.47
C ILE A 209 7.53 6.50 -5.70
N GLY A 210 6.94 5.72 -4.80
CA GLY A 210 5.99 6.21 -3.83
C GLY A 210 6.12 5.45 -2.53
N ARG A 211 5.75 6.10 -1.43
CA ARG A 211 5.72 5.48 -0.11
C ARG A 211 4.51 5.95 0.68
N MET A 212 4.09 5.12 1.60
CA MET A 212 3.09 5.47 2.59
C MET A 212 3.53 4.95 3.95
N THR A 213 3.37 5.79 4.97
CA THR A 213 3.62 5.47 6.37
C THR A 213 2.33 5.60 7.14
N ILE A 214 1.95 4.57 7.88
CA ILE A 214 0.89 4.57 8.87
C ILE A 214 1.59 4.76 10.21
N LEU A 215 1.15 5.72 11.01
CA LEU A 215 1.79 6.08 12.27
C LEU A 215 0.78 6.34 13.37
N LEU A 216 1.24 6.23 14.62
CA LEU A 216 0.45 6.65 15.77
C LEU A 216 0.14 8.14 15.70
N LYS A 217 -1.09 8.53 16.08
CA LYS A 217 -1.54 9.93 16.05
C LYS A 217 -0.67 10.85 16.93
N GLU A 218 -0.16 10.33 18.03
CA GLU A 218 0.74 11.07 18.94
C GLU A 218 2.07 11.46 18.28
N ASP A 219 2.48 10.78 17.21
CA ASP A 219 3.70 11.12 16.45
C ASP A 219 3.46 12.16 15.34
N LEU A 220 2.21 12.52 15.07
CA LEU A 220 1.85 13.39 13.94
C LEU A 220 2.45 14.80 14.06
N GLU A 221 2.33 15.42 15.23
CA GLU A 221 2.79 16.80 15.46
C GLU A 221 4.32 16.92 15.29
N LYS A 222 5.04 15.92 15.77
CA LYS A 222 6.49 15.80 15.59
C LYS A 222 6.83 15.78 14.08
N ILE A 223 6.20 14.90 13.30
CA ILE A 223 6.46 14.80 11.86
C ILE A 223 6.08 16.09 11.14
N GLN A 224 4.93 16.67 11.46
CA GLN A 224 4.51 17.92 10.85
C GLN A 224 5.53 19.03 11.10
N THR A 225 6.08 19.11 12.30
CA THR A 225 7.13 20.09 12.65
C THR A 225 8.42 19.84 11.87
N GLU A 226 8.86 18.58 11.77
CA GLU A 226 10.06 18.23 11.01
C GLU A 226 9.92 18.54 9.51
N LEU A 227 8.76 18.26 8.93
CA LEU A 227 8.50 18.52 7.51
C LEU A 227 8.40 20.01 7.19
N ARG A 228 7.86 20.83 8.11
CA ARG A 228 7.84 22.29 7.96
C ARG A 228 9.23 22.92 7.99
N ASN A 229 10.18 22.28 8.67
CA ASN A 229 11.54 22.77 8.85
C ASN A 229 12.55 22.15 7.85
N ARG A 230 12.04 21.51 6.79
CA ARG A 230 12.85 20.81 5.79
C ARG A 230 13.45 21.73 4.73
#